data_AF-R6C8G3-F1
#
_entry.id   AF-R6C8G3-F1
#
_cell.length_a   1.000
_cell.length_b   1.000
_cell.length_c   1.000
_cell.angle_alpha   90.00
_cell.angle_beta   90.00
_cell.angle_gamma   90.00
#
_symmetry.space_group_name_H-M   'P 1'
#
loop_
_entity.id
_entity.type
_entity.pdbx_description
1 polymer ?
#
loop_
_entity_poly.entity_id
_entity_poly.type
_entity_poly.pdbx_seq_one_letter_code
_entity_poly.pdbx_strand_id
1 'polypeptide(L)'
;MFFSIQLWVVEVAEKQCTHGYGTFIGRFSYENDKQKVVMKDFVHRYSTGDDGIRVGIDKNEKGEIIYPISKLQPYGINSLETTFNVIKADGKHLTLESDYATLEFTSF
;
A
#
# COMPACT_ATOMS: atom_id res chain seq x y z
N MET A 1 -9.57 -6.91 3.11
CA MET A 1 -8.24 -6.26 3.20
C MET A 1 -8.31 -5.17 4.24
N PHE A 2 -7.19 -4.75 4.81
CA PHE A 2 -7.14 -3.59 5.70
C PHE A 2 -5.97 -2.70 5.34
N PHE A 3 -6.13 -1.42 5.63
CA PHE A 3 -5.11 -0.40 5.54
C PHE A 3 -4.94 0.17 6.95
N SER A 4 -3.72 0.19 7.45
CA SER A 4 -3.35 0.91 8.67
C SER A 4 -2.51 2.10 8.26
N ILE A 5 -3.00 3.32 8.50
CA ILE A 5 -2.30 4.55 8.14
C ILE A 5 -1.96 5.29 9.44
N GLN A 6 -0.68 5.46 9.70
CA GLN A 6 -0.21 6.18 10.88
C GLN A 6 0.95 7.09 10.48
N LEU A 7 0.75 8.40 10.62
CA LEU A 7 1.71 9.43 10.23
C LEU A 7 2.18 9.24 8.78
N TRP A 8 3.45 8.91 8.57
CA TRP A 8 4.07 8.74 7.25
C TRP A 8 4.16 7.28 6.79
N VAL A 9 3.39 6.38 7.42
CA VAL A 9 3.42 4.93 7.15
C VAL A 9 2.04 4.45 6.74
N VAL A 10 1.99 3.58 5.74
CA VAL A 10 0.83 2.77 5.39
C VAL A 10 1.20 1.30 5.44
N GLU A 11 0.41 0.48 6.13
CA GLU A 11 0.48 -0.97 6.06
C GLU A 11 -0.76 -1.49 5.31
N VAL A 12 -0.53 -2.42 4.38
CA VAL A 12 -1.58 -3.11 3.63
C VAL A 12 -1.48 -4.61 3.86
N ALA A 13 -2.62 -5.22 4.19
CA ALA A 13 -2.67 -6.66 4.44
C ALA A 13 -4.09 -7.23 4.30
N GLU A 14 -4.14 -8.56 4.26
CA GLU A 14 -5.39 -9.29 4.40
C GLU A 14 -5.74 -9.48 5.87
N LYS A 15 -6.98 -9.14 6.26
CA LYS A 15 -7.42 -9.26 7.66
C LYS A 15 -7.42 -10.71 8.18
N GLN A 16 -7.63 -11.68 7.28
CA GLN A 16 -7.69 -13.11 7.61
C GLN A 16 -6.68 -13.96 6.82
N CYS A 17 -5.75 -13.33 6.09
CA CYS A 17 -4.71 -14.00 5.28
C CYS A 17 -5.23 -15.16 4.39
N THR A 18 -6.45 -15.06 3.88
CA THR A 18 -7.10 -16.17 3.16
C THR A 18 -6.55 -16.39 1.75
N HIS A 19 -6.05 -15.34 1.08
CA HIS A 19 -5.55 -15.44 -0.30
C HIS A 19 -4.02 -15.42 -0.39
N GLY A 20 -3.32 -15.22 0.73
CA GLY A 20 -1.86 -15.17 0.77
C GLY A 20 -1.28 -13.97 0.00
N TYR A 21 -1.99 -12.84 -0.06
CA TYR A 21 -1.50 -11.64 -0.74
C TYR A 21 -0.24 -11.06 -0.10
N GLY A 22 -0.03 -11.34 1.18
CA GLY A 22 1.13 -10.88 1.95
C GLY A 22 0.79 -9.68 2.83
N THR A 23 1.81 -9.10 3.44
CA THR A 23 1.71 -7.85 4.19
C THR A 23 2.84 -6.94 3.72
N PHE A 24 2.52 -5.67 3.45
CA PHE A 24 3.49 -4.70 2.96
C PHE A 24 3.37 -3.41 3.73
N ILE A 25 4.51 -2.76 3.94
CA ILE A 25 4.61 -1.46 4.60
C ILE A 25 5.19 -0.49 3.59
N GLY A 26 4.55 0.66 3.42
CA GLY A 26 4.99 1.73 2.53
C GLY A 26 5.03 3.07 3.24
N ARG A 27 5.57 4.06 2.52
CA ARG A 27 5.53 5.47 2.89
C ARG A 27 4.20 6.07 2.45
N PHE A 28 3.65 6.89 3.32
CA PHE A 28 2.43 7.65 3.10
C PHE A 28 2.72 9.13 3.25
N SER A 29 2.30 9.96 2.31
CA SER A 29 2.46 11.41 2.39
C SER A 29 1.24 12.13 1.85
N TYR A 30 1.01 13.34 2.37
CA TYR A 30 -0.02 14.25 1.87
C TYR A 30 0.59 15.24 0.89
N GLU A 31 -0.16 15.57 -0.15
CA GLU A 31 0.15 16.64 -1.08
C GLU A 31 -1.07 17.55 -1.28
N ASN A 32 -0.84 18.74 -1.86
CA ASN A 32 -1.88 19.72 -2.22
C ASN A 32 -2.89 19.97 -1.08
N ASP A 33 -2.40 20.42 0.09
CA ASP A 33 -3.23 20.67 1.26
C ASP A 33 -4.12 19.49 1.66
N LYS A 34 -3.58 18.26 1.52
CA LYS A 34 -4.25 16.97 1.83
C LYS A 34 -5.37 16.60 0.86
N GLN A 35 -5.46 17.24 -0.31
CA GLN A 35 -6.36 16.81 -1.38
C GLN A 35 -5.83 15.56 -2.10
N LYS A 36 -4.54 15.27 -1.95
CA LYS A 36 -3.90 14.07 -2.50
C LYS A 36 -3.10 13.35 -1.44
N VAL A 37 -2.98 12.04 -1.63
CA VAL A 37 -2.08 11.19 -0.86
C VAL A 37 -1.20 10.38 -1.79
N VAL A 38 0.05 10.19 -1.42
CA VAL A 38 1.02 9.41 -2.20
C VAL A 38 1.44 8.22 -1.36
N MET A 39 1.39 7.03 -1.97
CA MET A 39 1.86 5.78 -1.39
C MET A 39 3.02 5.24 -2.21
N LYS A 40 4.15 4.94 -1.56
CA LYS A 40 5.37 4.47 -2.24
C LYS A 40 6.32 3.71 -1.33
N ASP A 41 7.47 3.31 -1.87
CA ASP A 41 8.58 2.69 -1.14
C ASP A 41 8.14 1.45 -0.34
N PHE A 42 7.29 0.62 -0.95
CA PHE A 42 6.77 -0.58 -0.30
C PHE A 42 7.86 -1.63 -0.07
N VAL A 43 7.91 -2.14 1.16
CA VAL A 43 8.71 -3.29 1.56
C VAL A 43 7.79 -4.41 2.05
N HIS A 44 8.23 -5.66 1.90
CA HIS A 44 7.50 -6.80 2.44
C HIS A 44 7.68 -6.88 3.96
N ARG A 45 6.58 -7.15 4.67
CA ARG A 45 6.58 -7.38 6.11
C ARG A 45 6.74 -8.88 6.38
N TYR A 46 7.73 -9.23 7.19
CA TYR A 46 7.96 -10.60 7.63
C TYR A 46 7.94 -10.67 9.16
N SER A 47 6.93 -11.34 9.71
CA SER A 47 6.73 -11.47 11.17
C SER A 47 6.57 -10.10 11.87
N THR A 48 7.40 -9.80 12.88
CA THR A 48 7.32 -8.57 13.67
C THR A 48 7.98 -7.35 13.01
N GLY A 49 8.69 -7.50 11.88
CA GLY A 49 9.36 -6.42 11.16
C GLY A 49 9.24 -6.54 9.63
N ASP A 50 9.99 -5.72 8.89
CA ASP A 50 10.21 -5.90 7.46
C ASP A 50 11.48 -6.74 7.19
N ASP A 51 11.52 -7.40 6.04
CA ASP A 51 12.70 -8.15 5.58
C ASP A 51 13.67 -7.27 4.77
N GLY A 52 13.41 -5.97 4.67
CA GLY A 52 14.16 -5.02 3.86
C GLY A 52 13.99 -5.18 2.35
N ILE A 53 13.15 -6.12 1.89
CA ILE A 53 13.00 -6.43 0.47
C ILE A 53 11.96 -5.48 -0.14
N ARG A 54 12.44 -4.58 -0.99
CA ARG A 54 11.65 -3.58 -1.70
C ARG A 54 10.89 -4.19 -2.87
N VAL A 55 9.59 -3.94 -2.91
CA VAL A 55 8.70 -4.36 -3.99
C VAL A 55 9.16 -3.76 -5.31
N GLY A 56 9.29 -4.60 -6.34
CA GLY A 56 9.66 -4.22 -7.70
C GLY A 56 11.11 -3.77 -7.89
N ILE A 57 11.96 -3.83 -6.85
CA ILE A 57 13.34 -3.38 -6.88
C ILE A 57 14.31 -4.53 -6.60
N ASP A 58 14.17 -5.19 -5.44
CA ASP A 58 15.16 -6.18 -5.00
C ASP A 58 15.00 -7.51 -5.74
N LYS A 59 16.15 -8.10 -6.06
CA LYS A 59 16.27 -9.29 -6.93
C LYS A 59 16.93 -10.44 -6.19
N ASN A 60 16.55 -11.66 -6.55
CA ASN A 60 17.23 -12.87 -6.10
C ASN A 60 18.58 -13.07 -6.83
N GLU A 61 19.32 -14.10 -6.46
CA GLU A 61 20.62 -14.46 -7.08
C GLU A 61 20.54 -14.72 -8.59
N LYS A 62 19.34 -15.01 -9.12
CA LYS A 62 19.08 -15.22 -10.54
C LYS A 62 18.70 -13.94 -11.28
N GLY A 63 18.64 -12.79 -10.59
CA GLY A 63 18.26 -11.51 -11.16
C GLY A 63 16.75 -11.29 -11.31
N GLU A 64 15.92 -12.14 -10.69
CA GLU A 64 14.46 -12.05 -10.74
C GLU A 64 13.94 -11.20 -9.57
N ILE A 65 12.93 -10.35 -9.81
CA ILE A 65 12.30 -9.54 -8.76
C ILE A 65 11.67 -10.46 -7.71
N ILE A 66 12.02 -10.25 -6.43
CA ILE A 66 11.54 -11.08 -5.31
C ILE A 66 10.05 -10.84 -5.06
N TYR A 67 9.65 -9.58 -4.90
CA TYR A 67 8.25 -9.18 -4.76
C TYR A 67 7.84 -8.30 -5.94
N PRO A 68 7.14 -8.84 -6.95
CA PRO A 68 6.69 -8.03 -8.09
C PRO A 68 5.59 -7.07 -7.68
N ILE A 69 5.45 -5.96 -8.41
CA ILE A 69 4.40 -4.96 -8.16
C ILE A 69 2.98 -5.55 -8.21
N SER A 70 2.78 -6.65 -8.95
CA SER A 70 1.51 -7.39 -8.97
C SER A 70 1.05 -7.89 -7.60
N LYS A 71 1.93 -7.99 -6.60
CA LYS A 71 1.56 -8.29 -5.21
C LYS A 71 0.80 -7.16 -4.53
N LEU A 72 0.95 -5.92 -4.99
CA LEU A 72 0.24 -4.76 -4.45
C LEU A 72 -1.10 -4.47 -5.15
N GLN A 73 -1.32 -5.06 -6.33
CA GLN A 73 -2.54 -4.84 -7.12
C GLN A 73 -3.85 -5.16 -6.40
N PRO A 74 -3.95 -6.25 -5.58
CA PRO A 74 -5.15 -6.48 -4.79
C PRO A 74 -5.50 -5.32 -3.85
N TYR A 75 -4.51 -4.56 -3.41
CA TYR A 75 -4.67 -3.37 -2.57
C TYR A 75 -4.91 -2.08 -3.39
N GLY A 76 -5.13 -2.18 -4.70
CA GLY A 76 -5.35 -1.04 -5.58
C GLY A 76 -4.09 -0.21 -5.86
N ILE A 77 -2.91 -0.80 -5.74
CA ILE A 77 -1.62 -0.17 -6.02
C ILE A 77 -0.97 -0.94 -7.18
N ASN A 78 -0.86 -0.32 -8.36
CA ASN A 78 -0.31 -0.94 -9.57
C ASN A 78 1.05 -0.35 -10.01
N SER A 79 1.60 0.60 -9.26
CA SER A 79 2.87 1.29 -9.53
C SER A 79 3.72 1.39 -8.26
N LEU A 80 5.03 1.64 -8.42
CA LEU A 80 5.95 1.82 -7.27
C LEU A 80 5.65 3.08 -6.46
N GLU A 81 5.02 4.07 -7.09
CA GLU A 81 4.50 5.29 -6.49
C GLU A 81 3.09 5.51 -7.06
N THR A 82 2.08 5.48 -6.20
CA THR A 82 0.67 5.71 -6.57
C THR A 82 0.17 6.95 -5.87
N THR A 83 -0.37 7.89 -6.65
CA THR A 83 -1.04 9.08 -6.12
C THR A 83 -2.55 8.85 -6.16
N PHE A 84 -3.20 9.12 -5.04
CA PHE A 84 -4.64 9.09 -4.93
C PHE A 84 -5.19 10.50 -4.66
N ASN A 85 -6.29 10.84 -5.32
CA ASN A 85 -7.15 11.94 -4.93
C ASN A 85 -7.95 11.53 -3.69
N VAL A 86 -8.06 12.43 -2.72
CA VAL A 86 -8.92 12.26 -1.55
C VAL A 86 -10.32 12.74 -1.92
N ILE A 87 -11.22 11.79 -2.17
CA ILE A 87 -12.61 12.09 -2.53
C ILE A 87 -13.45 12.35 -1.28
N LYS A 88 -13.18 11.58 -0.22
CA LYS A 88 -13.89 11.70 1.06
C LYS A 88 -12.96 11.35 2.21
N ALA A 89 -12.95 12.16 3.27
CA ALA A 89 -12.23 11.87 4.52
C ALA A 89 -12.96 12.52 5.70
N ASP A 90 -13.88 11.78 6.34
CA ASP A 90 -14.74 12.30 7.42
C ASP A 90 -14.44 11.70 8.81
N GLY A 91 -13.31 10.99 8.93
CA GLY A 91 -12.87 10.31 10.15
C GLY A 91 -13.45 8.91 10.35
N LYS A 92 -14.61 8.60 9.74
CA LYS A 92 -15.21 7.26 9.74
C LYS A 92 -15.07 6.57 8.38
N HIS A 93 -15.14 7.35 7.31
CA HIS A 93 -15.06 6.93 5.92
C HIS A 93 -13.91 7.65 5.22
N LEU A 94 -13.19 6.88 4.42
CA LEU A 94 -12.13 7.38 3.54
C LEU A 94 -12.38 6.81 2.14
N THR A 95 -12.42 7.68 1.14
CA THR A 95 -12.48 7.31 -0.27
C THR A 95 -11.28 7.90 -0.99
N LEU A 96 -10.46 7.04 -1.57
CA LEU A 96 -9.28 7.39 -2.33
C LEU A 96 -9.46 6.94 -3.79
N GLU A 97 -9.05 7.76 -4.75
CA GLU A 97 -9.16 7.43 -6.16
C GLU A 97 -7.83 7.65 -6.89
N SER A 98 -7.36 6.63 -7.57
CA SER A 98 -6.24 6.69 -8.51
C SER A 98 -6.74 6.44 -9.93
N ASP A 99 -5.83 6.46 -10.91
CA ASP A 99 -6.11 6.03 -12.28
C ASP A 99 -6.35 4.52 -12.42
N TYR A 100 -6.01 3.73 -11.39
CA TYR A 100 -6.15 2.28 -11.37
C TYR A 100 -7.37 1.80 -10.58
N ALA A 101 -7.63 2.40 -9.41
CA ALA A 101 -8.63 1.91 -8.48
C ALA A 101 -9.25 3.02 -7.62
N THR A 102 -10.53 2.81 -7.26
CA THR A 102 -11.22 3.52 -6.18
C THR A 102 -11.21 2.63 -4.94
N LEU A 103 -10.70 3.17 -3.83
CA LEU A 103 -10.61 2.50 -2.55
C LEU A 103 -11.61 3.12 -1.57
N GLU A 104 -12.53 2.31 -1.06
CA GLU A 104 -13.53 2.72 -0.07
C GLU A 104 -13.27 2.03 1.27
N PHE A 105 -13.04 2.84 2.30
CA PHE A 105 -12.70 2.37 3.64
C PHE A 105 -13.74 2.79 4.67
N THR A 106 -13.90 1.94 5.67
CA THR A 106 -14.58 2.28 6.93
C THR A 106 -13.64 1.96 8.09
N SER A 107 -13.46 2.92 9.00
CA SER A 107 -12.65 2.75 10.21
C SER A 107 -13.21 1.63 11.10
N PHE A 108 -12.33 0.88 11.77
CA PHE A 108 -12.70 -0.19 12.71
C PHE A 108 -11.81 -0.18 13.96
#